data_AF-A0A1F4R4S5-F1
#
_entry.id   AF-A0A1F4R4S5-F1
#
_cell.length_a   1.000
_cell.length_b   1.000
_cell.length_c   1.000
_cell.angle_alpha   90.00
_cell.angle_beta   90.00
_cell.angle_gamma   90.00
#
_symmetry.space_group_name_H-M   'P 1'
#
loop_
_entity.id
_entity.type
_entity.pdbx_description
1 polymer ?
#
loop_
_entity_poly.entity_id
_entity_poly.type
_entity_poly.pdbx_seq_one_letter_code
_entity_poly.pdbx_strand_id
1 'polypeptide(L)' 'MSKIEVRKGEGLEKALRKFKTKLRREGVIDEIKKREFYEKPSERRRKQQDAAVRREQRRRREAE' A
#
# COMPACT_ATOMS: atom_id res chain seq x y z
N MET A 1 -0.52 -1.59 -13.57
CA MET A 1 0.21 -0.30 -13.56
C MET A 1 -0.78 0.82 -13.35
N SER A 2 -0.59 1.62 -12.30
CA SER A 2 -1.43 2.78 -12.00
C SER A 2 -1.37 3.81 -13.13
N LYS A 3 -2.50 4.06 -13.80
CA LYS A 3 -2.69 5.18 -14.75
C LYS A 3 -3.63 6.22 -14.14
N ILE A 4 -3.38 7.51 -14.38
CA ILE A 4 -4.29 8.60 -14.03
C ILE A 4 -4.54 9.45 -15.26
N GLU A 5 -5.80 9.79 -15.48
CA GLU A 5 -6.21 10.70 -16.53
C GLU A 5 -6.36 12.10 -15.95
N VAL A 6 -5.65 13.05 -16.53
CA VAL A 6 -5.68 14.47 -16.14
C VAL A 6 -6.78 15.14 -16.96
N ARG A 7 -7.76 15.75 -16.30
CA ARG A 7 -8.83 16.51 -16.97
C ARG A 7 -8.31 17.90 -17.36
N LYS A 8 -8.82 18.46 -18.47
CA LYS A 8 -8.49 19.83 -18.89
C LYS A 8 -8.89 20.81 -17.77
N GLY A 9 -7.90 21.53 -17.22
CA GLY A 9 -8.06 22.45 -16.09
C GLY A 9 -7.59 21.91 -14.73
N GLU A 10 -7.17 20.65 -14.61
CA GLU A 10 -6.46 20.20 -13.40
C GLU A 10 -4.99 20.62 -13.45
N GLY A 11 -4.56 21.36 -12.42
CA GLY A 11 -3.15 21.66 -12.21
C GLY A 11 -2.33 20.38 -12.01
N LEU A 12 -1.11 20.36 -12.56
CA LEU A 12 -0.18 19.22 -12.53
C LEU A 12 0.01 18.64 -11.13
N GLU A 13 0.10 19.51 -10.12
CA GLU A 13 0.32 19.11 -8.72
C GLU A 13 -0.84 18.26 -8.17
N LYS A 14 -2.08 18.56 -8.57
CA LYS A 14 -3.25 17.78 -8.17
C LYS A 14 -3.23 16.39 -8.79
N ALA A 15 -2.81 16.29 -10.05
CA ALA A 15 -2.63 15.00 -10.73
C ALA A 15 -1.56 14.14 -10.05
N LEU A 16 -0.41 14.73 -9.71
CA LEU A 16 0.68 14.05 -8.99
C LEU A 16 0.24 13.56 -7.60
N ARG A 17 -0.55 14.36 -6.86
CA ARG A 17 -1.08 13.96 -5.56
C ARG A 17 -2.05 12.78 -5.66
N LYS A 18 -2.93 12.78 -6.67
CA LYS A 18 -3.80 11.63 -6.96
C LYS A 18 -2.97 10.40 -7.31
N PHE A 19 -1.89 10.56 -8.07
CA PHE A 19 -1.00 9.47 -8.46
C PHE A 19 -0.31 8.83 -7.27
N LYS A 20 0.28 9.65 -6.40
CA LYS A 20 0.88 9.19 -5.14
C LYS A 20 -0.14 8.47 -4.25
N THR A 21 -1.37 8.95 -4.20
CA THR A 21 -2.44 8.31 -3.41
C THR A 21 -2.84 6.96 -4.01
N LYS A 22 -2.95 6.87 -5.35
CA LYS A 22 -3.24 5.63 -6.07
C LYS A 22 -2.13 4.59 -5.87
N LEU A 23 -0.86 4.98 -5.98
CA LEU A 23 0.30 4.11 -5.71
C LEU A 23 0.32 3.56 -4.28
N ARG A 24 -0.04 4.40 -3.29
CA ARG A 24 -0.18 3.96 -1.90
C ARG A 24 -1.33 2.97 -1.72
N ARG A 25 -2.47 3.22 -2.37
CA ARG A 25 -3.64 2.32 -2.30
C ARG A 25 -3.37 0.98 -2.99
N GLU A 26 -2.65 0.98 -4.10
CA GLU A 26 -2.22 -0.23 -4.79
C GLU A 26 -1.10 -0.98 -4.04
N GLY A 27 -0.47 -0.37 -3.02
CA GLY A 27 0.56 -1.01 -2.20
C GLY A 27 1.90 -1.19 -2.91
N VAL A 28 2.10 -0.54 -4.06
CA VAL A 28 3.31 -0.69 -4.92
C VAL A 28 4.58 -0.32 -4.14
N ILE A 29 4.53 0.75 -3.35
CA ILE A 29 5.67 1.21 -2.55
C ILE A 29 6.02 0.18 -1.45
N ASP A 30 5.01 -0.44 -0.84
CA ASP A 30 5.23 -1.46 0.19
C ASP A 30 5.76 -2.76 -0.41
N GLU A 31 5.36 -3.07 -1.64
CA GLU A 31 5.85 -4.23 -2.37
C GLU A 31 7.31 -4.08 -2.81
N ILE A 32 7.71 -2.88 -3.27
CA ILE A 32 9.10 -2.57 -3.57
C ILE A 32 9.97 -2.84 -2.33
N LYS A 33 9.59 -2.26 -1.18
CA LYS A 33 10.32 -2.45 0.09
C LYS A 33 10.43 -3.90 0.54
N LYS A 34 9.38 -4.70 0.31
CA LYS A 34 9.39 -6.14 0.63
C LYS A 34 10.32 -6.95 -0.28
N ARG A 35 10.60 -6.44 -1.49
CA ARG A 35 11.42 -7.12 -2.51
C ARG A 35 12.85 -6.57 -2.58
N GLU A 36 13.17 -5.49 -1.85
CA GLU A 36 14.52 -4.91 -1.81
C GLU A 36 15.59 -5.90 -1.34
N PHE A 37 15.22 -6.83 -0.44
CA PHE A 37 16.14 -7.83 0.11
C PHE A 37 15.50 -9.21 0.09
N TYR A 38 16.34 -10.26 -0.01
CA TYR A 38 15.86 -11.62 0.16
C TYR A 38 15.39 -11.85 1.59
N GLU A 39 14.18 -12.37 1.72
CA GLU A 39 13.61 -12.81 2.98
C GLU A 39 13.33 -14.31 2.92
N LYS A 40 13.83 -15.04 3.92
CA LYS A 40 13.60 -16.49 4.01
C LYS A 40 12.09 -16.78 4.03
N PRO A 41 11.60 -17.84 3.34
CA PRO A 41 10.18 -18.15 3.28
C PRO A 41 9.49 -18.29 4.65
N SER A 42 10.21 -18.74 5.69
CA SER A 42 9.72 -18.81 7.07
C SER A 42 9.43 -17.42 7.66
N GLU A 43 10.37 -16.49 7.53
CA GLU A 43 10.25 -15.12 8.03
C GLU A 43 9.11 -14.39 7.32
N ARG A 44 9.02 -14.56 5.99
CA ARG A 44 7.94 -14.00 5.19
C ARG A 44 6.56 -14.48 5.66
N ARG A 45 6.41 -15.80 5.93
CA ARG A 45 5.15 -16.38 6.45
C ARG A 45 4.82 -15.83 7.84
N ARG A 46 5.80 -15.73 8.73
CA ARG A 46 5.64 -15.16 10.08
C ARG A 46 5.14 -13.71 10.01
N LYS A 47 5.82 -12.85 9.24
CA LYS A 47 5.41 -11.44 9.06
C LYS A 47 4.01 -11.29 8.47
N GLN A 48 3.60 -12.18 7.56
CA GLN A 48 2.25 -12.19 7.00
C GLN A 48 1.19 -12.50 8.04
N GLN A 49 1.43 -13.50 8.90
CA GLN A 49 0.53 -13.85 10.00
C GLN A 49 0.41 -12.71 11.01
N ASP A 50 1.54 -12.14 11.46
CA ASP A 50 1.56 -11.01 12.39
C ASP A 50 0.81 -9.80 11.82
N ALA A 51 0.98 -9.51 10.53
CA ALA A 51 0.26 -8.43 9.86
C ALA A 51 -1.26 -8.68 9.78
N ALA A 52 -1.69 -9.93 9.59
CA ALA A 52 -3.10 -10.29 9.57
C ALA A 52 -3.75 -10.10 10.95
N VAL A 53 -3.11 -10.61 12.01
CA VAL A 53 -3.56 -10.45 13.40
C VAL A 53 -3.68 -8.96 13.76
N ARG A 54 -2.67 -8.14 13.43
CA ARG A 54 -2.71 -6.69 13.69
C ARG A 54 -3.86 -6.00 12.95
N ARG A 55 -4.15 -6.41 11.71
CA ARG A 55 -5.28 -5.85 10.93
C ARG A 55 -6.63 -6.21 11.55
N GLU A 56 -6.78 -7.45 12.02
CA GLU A 56 -7.99 -7.91 12.70
C GLU A 56 -8.21 -7.17 14.02
N GLN A 57 -7.17 -7.05 14.85
CA GLN A 57 -7.23 -6.29 16.10
C GLN A 57 -7.62 -4.83 15.85
N ARG A 58 -7.08 -4.21 14.79
CA ARG A 58 -7.45 -2.84 14.41
C ARG A 58 -8.93 -2.74 14.04
N ARG A 59 -9.43 -3.65 13.20
CA ARG A 59 -10.86 -3.69 12.80
C ARG A 59 -11.78 -3.86 13.99
N ARG A 60 -11.41 -4.72 14.94
CA ARG A 60 -12.19 -4.94 16.15
C ARG A 60 -12.29 -3.67 17.01
N ARG A 61 -11.18 -2.94 17.18
CA ARG A 61 -11.17 -1.65 17.89
C ARG A 61 -11.96 -0.54 17.18
N GLU A 62 -12.07 -0.61 15.86
CA GLU A 62 -12.84 0.37 15.06
C GLU A 62 -14.34 0.04 15.04
N ALA A 63 -14.73 -1.18 15.40
CA ALA A 63 -16.12 -1.65 15.42
C ALA A 63 -16.78 -1.54 16.82
N GLU A 64 -15.96 -1.34 17.86
CA GLU A 64 -16.36 -1.07 19.24
C GLU A 64 -16.46 0.45 19.45
#